data_AF-A0A450SV49-F1
#
_entry.id   AF-A0A450SV49-F1
#
_cell.length_a   1.000
_cell.length_b   1.000
_cell.length_c   1.000
_cell.angle_alpha   90.00
_cell.angle_beta   90.00
_cell.angle_gamma   90.00
#
_symmetry.space_group_name_H-M   'P 1'
#
loop_
_entity.id
_entity.type
_entity.pdbx_description
1 polymer ?
#
loop_
_entity_poly.entity_id
_entity_poly.type
_entity_poly.pdbx_seq_one_letter_code
_entity_poly.pdbx_strand_id
1 'polypeptide(L)'
;MYGFGSLREITLWFIPHRERKAADGWKSLYNGCEGTGYCAMPTTQPPRQPKETPLEAHKKDPTGTPPTVDDILRGTAHALTIFKPGAIAGLSVFQKRGKPYLQCLVTGKERPARPEEIVRQLYLDMLMEDYGYPAGRIAIEKPVRMGSGIHDKLADIVIWDKDDPSAAYIIIECKKPKRADGLEQLKSYCNAEGSPIGVWTNGGETIHLHRREPNHYQNLPGIPRAHQTLSQLLNEQWTLDDLAEHNVLVREQTTLKKIILDMENLVLANAGVDAFEEVFKLIYTKLYDEAQAAQGGKKKRHLQFRVGGATPSEFKHKIDNLFDSAKKKWPGVFLDGDHIDLTPEHLVTCGSYLENVRLFNSNLQVIDEAFEYLSVEVGKGKKGQYFTPRHVIDMAVRMLNPTMDEYLIDTAAGSCGFTVHGIFHVWGNEFTAAGPERWQANYAGGMVYALDFDPRSIKIARALNLIAGDGRTNVYRANTLDPRGWSDETKVGLRDRLRRFPDEPERDRENRE
;
A
#
# COMPACT_ATOMS: atom_id res chain seq x y z
N MET A 1 -3.07 -6.87 -40.45
CA MET A 1 -3.89 -6.20 -39.42
C MET A 1 -5.34 -6.55 -39.68
N TYR A 2 -5.89 -7.46 -38.89
CA TYR A 2 -7.31 -7.77 -38.87
C TYR A 2 -7.96 -6.70 -37.99
N GLY A 3 -8.73 -5.78 -38.60
CA GLY A 3 -9.41 -4.72 -37.86
C GLY A 3 -10.66 -5.24 -37.17
N PHE A 4 -11.16 -4.52 -36.18
CA PHE A 4 -12.50 -4.67 -35.60
C PHE A 4 -13.49 -3.73 -36.36
N GLY A 5 -14.81 -3.95 -36.25
CA GLY A 5 -15.82 -3.44 -37.20
C GLY A 5 -17.04 -2.74 -36.58
N SER A 6 -17.18 -1.45 -36.93
CA SER A 6 -18.38 -0.58 -37.05
C SER A 6 -19.48 -0.60 -35.97
N LEU A 7 -19.15 -0.02 -34.81
CA LEU A 7 -19.95 0.90 -33.97
C LEU A 7 -18.88 1.63 -33.13
N ARG A 8 -18.83 2.98 -33.11
CA ARG A 8 -17.72 3.81 -32.57
C ARG A 8 -16.75 3.04 -31.65
N GLU A 9 -15.73 2.43 -32.27
CA GLU A 9 -14.74 1.62 -31.56
C GLU A 9 -13.66 2.53 -31.02
N ILE A 10 -13.49 2.56 -29.70
CA ILE A 10 -12.33 3.19 -29.08
C ILE A 10 -11.26 2.10 -28.96
N THR A 11 -10.36 2.03 -29.94
CA THR A 11 -9.14 1.20 -29.84
C THR A 11 -8.00 2.04 -29.29
N LEU A 12 -7.53 1.71 -28.08
CA LEU A 12 -6.37 2.34 -27.46
C LEU A 12 -5.09 1.69 -27.99
N TRP A 13 -4.36 2.39 -28.88
CA TRP A 13 -3.03 1.97 -29.35
C TRP A 13 -1.94 2.88 -28.77
N PHE A 14 -0.96 2.30 -28.07
CA PHE A 14 0.37 2.90 -27.93
C PHE A 14 1.45 1.81 -28.03
N ILE A 15 2.10 1.73 -29.20
CA ILE A 15 3.44 1.15 -29.37
C ILE A 15 4.26 2.20 -30.14
N PRO A 16 5.47 2.59 -29.69
CA PRO A 16 6.25 3.61 -30.36
C PRO A 16 6.97 2.99 -31.55
N HIS A 17 6.54 3.29 -32.79
CA HIS A 17 7.43 3.08 -33.94
C HIS A 17 7.36 4.19 -35.01
N ARG A 18 8.60 4.51 -35.41
CA ARG A 18 9.10 5.42 -36.45
C ARG A 18 8.20 5.59 -37.68
N GLU A 19 8.09 6.86 -38.11
CA GLU A 19 7.95 7.36 -39.49
C GLU A 19 6.93 6.65 -40.40
N ARG A 20 5.92 7.29 -41.02
CA ARG A 20 5.97 8.51 -41.83
C ARG A 20 4.54 8.89 -42.29
N LYS A 21 4.35 10.18 -42.60
CA LYS A 21 3.21 10.81 -43.31
C LYS A 21 1.97 11.17 -42.49
N ALA A 22 2.17 12.17 -41.63
CA ALA A 22 1.20 13.26 -41.43
C ALA A 22 1.99 14.57 -41.31
N ALA A 23 2.74 14.90 -42.36
CA ALA A 23 3.31 16.22 -42.54
C ALA A 23 2.45 16.89 -43.61
N ASP A 24 1.59 17.83 -43.19
CA ASP A 24 1.15 19.01 -43.95
C ASP A 24 0.15 19.88 -43.16
N GLY A 25 0.37 20.07 -41.85
CA GLY A 25 -0.46 20.98 -41.03
C GLY A 25 0.27 21.81 -39.99
N TRP A 26 1.58 21.61 -39.78
CA TRP A 26 2.33 22.20 -38.66
C TRP A 26 3.69 22.79 -39.10
N LYS A 27 3.68 23.54 -40.22
CA LYS A 27 4.86 24.26 -40.73
C LYS A 27 4.58 25.77 -40.92
N SER A 28 4.03 26.45 -39.90
CA SER A 28 3.93 27.92 -39.93
C SER A 28 4.35 28.66 -38.66
N LEU A 29 4.95 28.00 -37.65
CA LEU A 29 5.35 28.72 -36.42
C LEU A 29 6.82 28.66 -36.03
N TYR A 30 7.68 27.99 -36.79
CA TYR A 30 9.13 28.07 -36.58
C TYR A 30 9.87 27.97 -37.91
N ASN A 31 10.16 29.12 -38.51
CA ASN A 31 11.22 29.28 -39.49
C ASN A 31 11.78 30.70 -39.35
N GLY A 32 12.89 30.79 -38.63
CA GLY A 32 13.66 32.01 -38.48
C GLY A 32 15.01 31.70 -37.87
N CYS A 33 16.01 31.62 -38.75
CA CYS A 33 17.46 31.64 -38.47
C CYS A 33 18.15 30.30 -38.18
N GLU A 34 18.55 29.62 -39.26
CA GLU A 34 19.92 29.08 -39.33
C GLU A 34 20.85 30.19 -39.85
N GLY A 35 22.09 30.24 -39.33
CA GLY A 35 23.20 30.85 -40.07
C GLY A 35 24.14 31.76 -39.28
N THR A 36 25.26 31.17 -38.85
CA THR A 36 26.64 31.73 -38.88
C THR A 36 27.02 32.98 -38.06
N GLY A 37 28.13 32.85 -37.32
CA GLY A 37 29.18 33.87 -37.31
C GLY A 37 29.28 34.75 -36.07
N TYR A 38 30.44 34.65 -35.41
CA TYR A 38 30.92 35.49 -34.30
C TYR A 38 30.72 37.00 -34.49
N CYS A 39 30.22 37.68 -33.45
CA CYS A 39 30.65 39.04 -33.06
C CYS A 39 30.36 39.30 -31.57
N ALA A 40 31.28 40.02 -30.93
CA ALA A 40 31.41 40.15 -29.48
C ALA A 40 30.68 41.38 -28.88
N MET A 41 30.49 41.30 -27.55
CA MET A 41 30.22 42.35 -26.53
C MET A 41 28.74 42.78 -26.32
N PRO A 42 28.30 43.24 -25.11
CA PRO A 42 29.01 43.38 -23.83
C PRO A 42 28.34 42.65 -22.64
N THR A 43 29.14 42.37 -21.61
CA THR A 43 28.72 41.80 -20.32
C THR A 43 27.97 42.82 -19.46
N THR A 44 26.69 42.58 -19.21
CA THR A 44 25.94 43.26 -18.12
C THR A 44 25.99 42.41 -16.86
N GLN A 45 26.67 42.93 -15.83
CA GLN A 45 26.72 42.36 -14.48
C GLN A 45 25.31 42.31 -13.86
N PRO A 46 24.96 41.24 -13.11
CA PRO A 46 23.79 41.27 -12.24
C PRO A 46 24.03 42.22 -11.05
N PRO A 47 22.98 42.82 -10.49
CA PRO A 47 23.10 43.80 -9.42
C PRO A 47 23.74 43.17 -8.18
N ARG A 48 24.66 43.93 -7.57
CA ARG A 48 25.38 43.57 -6.35
C ARG A 48 24.40 43.31 -5.21
N GLN A 49 24.50 42.13 -4.59
CA GLN A 49 23.99 41.88 -3.25
C GLN A 49 24.63 42.90 -2.28
N PRO A 50 23.85 43.47 -1.34
CA PRO A 50 24.44 44.31 -0.30
C PRO A 50 25.35 43.44 0.58
N LYS A 51 26.56 43.94 0.82
CA LYS A 51 27.60 43.33 1.65
C LYS A 51 27.05 43.02 3.05
N GLU A 52 27.21 41.77 3.45
CA GLU A 52 27.08 41.36 4.85
C GLU A 52 28.06 42.15 5.72
N THR A 53 27.52 42.91 6.68
CA THR A 53 28.27 43.38 7.84
C THR A 53 28.67 42.19 8.71
N PRO A 54 29.87 42.19 9.32
CA PRO A 54 30.31 41.08 10.17
C PRO A 54 29.32 40.86 11.31
N LEU A 55 28.93 39.60 11.53
CA LEU A 55 28.13 39.19 12.70
C LEU A 55 28.81 39.70 13.98
N GLU A 56 28.23 40.73 14.58
CA GLU A 56 28.38 40.96 16.00
C GLU A 56 27.83 39.73 16.74
N ALA A 57 28.64 39.20 17.65
CA ALA A 57 28.26 38.12 18.53
C ALA A 57 26.94 38.47 19.24
N HIS A 58 25.86 37.78 18.86
CA HIS A 58 24.57 37.92 19.52
C HIS A 58 24.71 37.64 21.02
N LYS A 59 24.64 38.72 21.81
CA LYS A 59 24.27 38.63 23.21
C LYS A 59 22.90 37.96 23.28
N LYS A 60 22.82 36.88 24.07
CA LYS A 60 21.58 36.17 24.40
C LYS A 60 20.55 37.16 24.94
N ASP A 61 19.47 37.33 24.20
CA ASP A 61 18.22 37.86 24.71
C ASP A 61 17.53 36.78 25.57
N PRO A 62 17.29 36.98 26.88
CA PRO A 62 16.76 35.93 27.76
C PRO A 62 15.24 35.73 27.67
N THR A 63 14.51 36.47 26.83
CA THR A 63 13.03 36.52 26.91
C THR A 63 12.30 36.32 25.57
N GLY A 64 12.86 35.50 24.67
CA GLY A 64 12.17 35.11 23.44
C GLY A 64 11.03 34.12 23.67
N THR A 65 9.91 34.29 22.96
CA THR A 65 8.79 33.33 22.91
C THR A 65 9.33 31.91 22.66
N PRO A 66 8.88 30.89 23.41
CA PRO A 66 9.37 29.53 23.20
C PRO A 66 9.06 29.06 21.77
N PRO A 67 10.01 28.36 21.11
CA PRO A 67 9.76 27.82 19.78
C PRO A 67 8.61 26.83 19.82
N THR A 68 7.79 26.82 18.77
CA THR A 68 6.68 25.86 18.65
C THR A 68 7.22 24.45 18.40
N VAL A 69 6.36 23.43 18.58
CA VAL A 69 6.70 22.04 18.21
C VAL A 69 7.11 21.96 16.74
N ASP A 70 6.41 22.67 15.85
CA ASP A 70 6.73 22.73 14.43
C ASP A 70 8.10 23.37 14.16
N ASP A 71 8.47 24.41 14.90
CA ASP A 71 9.80 25.04 14.79
C ASP A 71 10.93 24.08 15.20
N ILE A 72 10.69 23.23 16.21
CA ILE A 72 11.66 22.24 16.70
C ILE A 72 11.81 21.08 15.71
N LEU A 73 10.73 20.66 15.07
CA LEU A 73 10.73 19.54 14.13
C LEU A 73 11.12 19.94 12.70
N ARG A 74 11.13 21.24 12.38
CA ARG A 74 11.47 21.75 11.05
C ARG A 74 12.85 21.26 10.60
N GLY A 75 12.90 20.57 9.45
CA GLY A 75 14.14 20.03 8.87
C GLY A 75 14.61 18.72 9.51
N THR A 76 13.85 18.14 10.43
CA THR A 76 14.06 16.79 10.95
C THR A 76 13.28 15.77 10.12
N ALA A 77 13.65 14.49 10.22
CA ALA A 77 12.93 13.40 9.56
C ALA A 77 11.75 12.85 10.40
N HIS A 78 11.44 13.51 11.51
CA HIS A 78 10.36 13.10 12.40
C HIS A 78 9.05 13.66 11.88
N ALA A 79 8.03 12.81 11.85
CA ALA A 79 6.65 13.21 11.60
C ALA A 79 5.85 13.05 12.90
N LEU A 80 4.68 13.68 12.98
CA LEU A 80 3.74 13.53 14.09
C LEU A 80 2.38 12.97 13.63
N THR A 81 2.37 12.29 12.47
CA THR A 81 1.14 11.88 11.78
C THR A 81 0.30 10.86 12.54
N ILE A 82 0.90 10.12 13.48
CA ILE A 82 0.17 9.15 14.30
C ILE A 82 -0.53 9.79 15.51
N PHE A 83 -0.22 11.04 15.84
CA PHE A 83 -0.71 11.72 17.05
C PHE A 83 -1.93 12.59 16.74
N LYS A 84 -2.84 12.69 17.71
CA LYS A 84 -4.02 13.57 17.58
C LYS A 84 -3.59 15.04 17.57
N PRO A 85 -4.17 15.90 16.71
CA PRO A 85 -3.84 17.32 16.67
C PRO A 85 -3.98 18.02 18.03
N GLY A 86 -4.98 17.62 18.83
CA GLY A 86 -5.19 18.14 20.19
C GLY A 86 -4.04 17.81 21.16
N ALA A 87 -3.46 16.62 21.07
CA ALA A 87 -2.31 16.22 21.89
C ALA A 87 -1.05 17.04 21.51
N ILE A 88 -0.84 17.26 20.20
CA ILE A 88 0.27 18.09 19.71
C ILE A 88 0.12 19.53 20.21
N ALA A 89 -1.08 20.11 20.09
CA ALA A 89 -1.37 21.46 20.56
C ALA A 89 -1.28 21.61 22.09
N GLY A 90 -1.59 20.55 22.84
CA GLY A 90 -1.51 20.52 24.29
C GLY A 90 -0.09 20.45 24.85
N LEU A 91 0.92 20.11 24.03
CA LEU A 91 2.29 19.96 24.49
C LEU A 91 2.92 21.32 24.82
N SER A 92 3.10 21.59 26.12
CA SER A 92 3.64 22.85 26.62
C SER A 92 5.17 22.87 26.58
N VAL A 93 5.73 23.68 25.67
CA VAL A 93 7.17 23.94 25.54
C VAL A 93 7.51 25.30 26.15
N PHE A 94 8.56 25.37 26.95
CA PHE A 94 9.05 26.60 27.59
C PHE A 94 10.55 26.80 27.40
N GLN A 95 11.03 28.03 27.59
CA GLN A 95 12.45 28.38 27.50
C GLN A 95 13.14 28.18 28.84
N LYS A 96 14.25 27.43 28.85
CA LYS A 96 15.16 27.33 30.00
C LYS A 96 16.60 27.44 29.53
N ARG A 97 17.30 28.46 30.03
CA ARG A 97 18.71 28.75 29.68
C ARG A 97 18.94 28.93 28.17
N GLY A 98 17.97 29.50 27.45
CA GLY A 98 18.03 29.72 26.00
C GLY A 98 17.82 28.46 25.15
N LYS A 99 17.26 27.40 25.73
CA LYS A 99 16.92 26.14 25.05
C LYS A 99 15.47 25.77 25.33
N PRO A 100 14.78 25.10 24.39
CA PRO A 100 13.43 24.63 24.62
C PRO A 100 13.42 23.42 25.55
N TYR A 101 12.51 23.43 26.51
CA TYR A 101 12.26 22.39 27.50
C TYR A 101 10.78 22.07 27.56
N LEU A 102 10.45 20.88 28.03
CA LEU A 102 9.10 20.42 28.32
C LEU A 102 9.08 19.71 29.67
N GLN A 103 7.88 19.52 30.23
CA GLN A 103 7.71 18.73 31.45
C GLN A 103 7.33 17.30 31.09
N CYS A 104 8.02 16.31 31.67
CA CYS A 104 7.70 14.92 31.43
C CYS A 104 6.38 14.52 32.11
N LEU A 105 5.43 13.95 31.35
CA LEU A 105 4.11 13.58 31.85
C LEU A 105 4.15 12.53 32.98
N VAL A 106 5.11 11.60 32.92
CA VAL A 106 5.23 10.52 33.91
C VAL A 106 6.02 10.94 35.14
N THR A 107 7.14 11.66 34.96
CA THR A 107 8.07 11.95 36.07
C THR A 107 7.94 13.35 36.65
N GLY A 108 7.21 14.25 35.97
CA GLY A 108 7.12 15.67 36.31
C GLY A 108 8.44 16.45 36.14
N LYS A 109 9.53 15.79 35.74
CA LYS A 109 10.86 16.40 35.56
C LYS A 109 10.92 17.18 34.25
N GLU A 110 11.63 18.30 34.27
CA GLU A 110 11.89 19.09 33.08
C GLU A 110 12.96 18.43 32.19
N ARG A 111 12.67 18.30 30.89
CA ARG A 111 13.56 17.67 29.91
C ARG A 111 13.76 18.59 28.70
N PRO A 112 14.94 18.58 28.05
CA PRO A 112 15.13 19.32 26.80
C PRO A 112 14.16 18.81 25.73
N ALA A 113 13.44 19.72 25.08
CA ALA A 113 12.47 19.39 24.03
C ALA A 113 13.19 19.05 22.71
N ARG A 114 13.87 17.90 22.68
CA ARG A 114 14.45 17.33 21.45
C ARG A 114 13.35 16.68 20.61
N PRO A 115 13.51 16.53 19.29
CA PRO A 115 12.56 15.84 18.44
C PRO A 115 12.14 14.46 18.98
N GLU A 116 13.10 13.64 19.41
CA GLU A 116 12.80 12.32 20.00
C GLU A 116 12.05 12.44 21.34
N GLU A 117 12.33 13.46 22.14
CA GLU A 117 11.63 13.70 23.41
C GLU A 117 10.19 14.14 23.16
N ILE A 118 9.94 14.96 22.14
CA ILE A 118 8.58 15.37 21.74
C ILE A 118 7.76 14.13 21.35
N VAL A 119 8.31 13.27 20.48
CA VAL A 119 7.65 12.01 20.11
C VAL A 119 7.41 11.14 21.34
N ARG A 120 8.39 11.01 22.24
CA ARG A 120 8.23 10.23 23.48
C ARG A 120 7.12 10.79 24.37
N GLN A 121 7.06 12.10 24.57
CA GLN A 121 6.01 12.71 25.41
C GLN A 121 4.62 12.59 24.79
N LEU A 122 4.49 12.77 23.48
CA LEU A 122 3.22 12.55 22.78
C LEU A 122 2.79 11.07 22.83
N TYR A 123 3.75 10.14 22.80
CA TYR A 123 3.46 8.73 22.98
C TYR A 123 3.05 8.40 24.42
N LEU A 124 3.68 9.03 25.43
CA LEU A 124 3.26 8.92 26.83
C LEU A 124 1.83 9.44 27.04
N ASP A 125 1.49 10.58 26.42
CA ASP A 125 0.12 11.12 26.42
C ASP A 125 -0.87 10.10 25.84
N MET A 126 -0.57 9.55 24.65
CA MET A 126 -1.38 8.49 24.04
C MET A 126 -1.53 7.26 24.95
N LEU A 127 -0.46 6.81 25.61
CA LEU A 127 -0.53 5.67 26.54
C LEU A 127 -1.45 5.95 27.73
N MET A 128 -1.41 7.16 28.26
CA MET A 128 -2.18 7.54 29.45
C MET A 128 -3.64 7.83 29.11
N GLU A 129 -3.90 8.65 28.10
CA GLU A 129 -5.25 9.12 27.73
C GLU A 129 -5.99 8.09 26.87
N ASP A 130 -5.34 7.53 25.85
CA ASP A 130 -6.00 6.64 24.90
C ASP A 130 -5.96 5.18 25.35
N TYR A 131 -4.83 4.70 25.89
CA TYR A 131 -4.69 3.30 26.35
C TYR A 131 -4.99 3.11 27.85
N GLY A 132 -5.11 4.19 28.61
CA GLY A 132 -5.50 4.17 30.03
C GLY A 132 -4.40 3.69 30.98
N TYR A 133 -3.14 3.70 30.57
CA TYR A 133 -2.03 3.28 31.43
C TYR A 133 -1.71 4.36 32.48
N PRO A 134 -1.82 4.06 33.79
CA PRO A 134 -1.48 5.04 34.81
C PRO A 134 0.03 5.30 34.82
N ALA A 135 0.45 6.53 35.12
CA ALA A 135 1.87 6.92 35.18
C ALA A 135 2.72 5.98 36.07
N GLY A 136 2.16 5.45 37.16
CA GLY A 136 2.84 4.50 38.04
C GLY A 136 3.19 3.14 37.40
N ARG A 137 2.55 2.76 36.29
CA ARG A 137 2.90 1.57 35.51
C ARG A 137 3.91 1.85 34.40
N ILE A 138 4.31 3.10 34.19
CA ILE A 138 5.20 3.51 33.11
C ILE A 138 6.55 3.90 33.69
N ALA A 139 7.62 3.31 33.17
CA ALA A 139 8.99 3.74 33.38
C ALA A 139 9.56 4.35 32.09
N ILE A 140 10.46 5.32 32.24
CA ILE A 140 11.17 5.96 31.12
C ILE A 140 12.67 5.76 31.27
N GLU A 141 13.40 5.66 30.16
CA GLU A 141 14.87 5.50 30.14
C GLU A 141 15.35 4.35 31.04
N LYS A 142 14.66 3.20 30.98
CA LYS A 142 14.92 2.05 31.84
C LYS A 142 16.13 1.25 31.34
N PRO A 143 17.14 0.96 32.19
CA PRO A 143 18.28 0.14 31.79
C PRO A 143 17.88 -1.29 31.42
N VAL A 144 18.27 -1.76 30.23
CA VAL A 144 18.03 -3.12 29.77
C VAL A 144 19.26 -3.98 30.05
N ARG A 145 19.09 -5.12 30.74
CA ARG A 145 20.22 -6.02 31.06
C ARG A 145 20.47 -6.98 29.89
N MET A 146 21.57 -6.81 29.16
CA MET A 146 21.95 -7.71 28.06
C MET A 146 23.23 -8.49 28.37
N GLY A 147 23.09 -9.79 28.66
CA GLY A 147 24.22 -10.67 28.96
C GLY A 147 24.91 -10.36 30.30
N SER A 148 26.23 -10.61 30.37
CA SER A 148 27.05 -10.40 31.58
C SER A 148 27.60 -8.97 31.74
N GLY A 149 27.45 -8.12 30.73
CA GLY A 149 27.85 -6.71 30.77
C GLY A 149 26.64 -5.80 30.89
N ILE A 150 26.67 -4.85 31.81
CA ILE A 150 25.77 -3.69 31.77
C ILE A 150 26.25 -2.82 30.60
N HIS A 151 25.84 -3.15 29.38
CA HIS A 151 25.90 -2.17 28.31
C HIS A 151 24.75 -1.20 28.56
N ASP A 152 25.08 0.08 28.80
CA ASP A 152 24.15 1.19 29.13
C ASP A 152 23.18 1.50 27.98
N LYS A 153 22.29 0.55 27.68
CA LYS A 153 21.23 0.68 26.70
C LYS A 153 19.92 0.87 27.46
N LEU A 154 19.31 2.03 27.26
CA LEU A 154 18.08 2.42 27.91
C LEU A 154 16.92 2.20 26.94
N ALA A 155 15.88 1.51 27.39
CA ALA A 155 14.59 1.49 26.72
C ALA A 155 13.89 2.82 26.96
N ASP A 156 13.34 3.43 25.90
CA ASP A 156 12.73 4.75 26.00
C ASP A 156 11.52 4.76 26.94
N ILE A 157 10.60 3.80 26.78
CA ILE A 157 9.44 3.61 27.64
C ILE A 157 9.27 2.11 27.93
N VAL A 158 8.95 1.77 29.18
CA VAL A 158 8.59 0.42 29.61
C VAL A 158 7.28 0.48 30.38
N ILE A 159 6.35 -0.40 30.03
CA ILE A 159 5.11 -0.61 30.78
C ILE A 159 5.27 -1.90 31.57
N TRP A 160 5.12 -1.82 32.89
CA TRP A 160 5.20 -2.97 33.79
C TRP A 160 3.95 -3.82 33.71
N ASP A 161 4.04 -5.13 33.94
CA ASP A 161 2.88 -6.01 34.06
C ASP A 161 1.98 -5.59 35.23
N LYS A 162 0.68 -5.87 35.11
CA LYS A 162 -0.32 -5.44 36.11
C LYS A 162 -0.27 -6.31 37.37
N ASP A 163 0.09 -7.58 37.20
CA ASP A 163 0.12 -8.59 38.24
C ASP A 163 1.57 -8.79 38.73
N ASP A 164 2.56 -8.58 37.86
CA ASP A 164 3.99 -8.54 38.21
C ASP A 164 4.67 -7.20 37.85
N PRO A 165 4.72 -6.23 38.77
CA PRO A 165 5.34 -4.92 38.53
C PRO A 165 6.86 -4.96 38.25
N SER A 166 7.51 -6.12 38.37
CA SER A 166 8.93 -6.31 38.03
C SER A 166 9.15 -6.82 36.61
N ALA A 167 8.10 -7.34 35.97
CA ALA A 167 8.14 -7.86 34.61
C ALA A 167 7.75 -6.80 33.58
N ALA A 168 8.59 -6.63 32.55
CA ALA A 168 8.31 -5.69 31.46
C ALA A 168 7.21 -6.26 30.54
N TYR A 169 6.02 -5.65 30.54
CA TYR A 169 4.91 -6.07 29.70
C TYR A 169 5.00 -5.55 28.27
N ILE A 170 5.34 -4.27 28.10
CA ILE A 170 5.54 -3.63 26.80
C ILE A 170 6.83 -2.81 26.85
N ILE A 171 7.68 -2.98 25.85
CA ILE A 171 8.87 -2.14 25.64
C ILE A 171 8.64 -1.29 24.40
N ILE A 172 8.85 0.03 24.50
CA ILE A 172 8.63 0.97 23.40
C ILE A 172 9.92 1.74 23.15
N GLU A 173 10.34 1.80 21.89
CA GLU A 173 11.50 2.55 21.43
C GLU A 173 11.09 3.67 20.45
N CYS A 174 11.50 4.89 20.76
CA CYS A 174 11.27 6.10 19.96
C CYS A 174 12.58 6.47 19.23
N LYS A 175 12.72 6.06 17.96
CA LYS A 175 13.98 6.26 17.20
C LYS A 175 13.87 7.23 16.02
N LYS A 176 15.05 7.60 15.54
CA LYS A 176 15.32 8.18 14.21
C LYS A 176 14.76 7.30 13.07
N PRO A 177 14.53 7.83 11.86
CA PRO A 177 13.78 7.18 10.78
C PRO A 177 14.32 5.84 10.22
N LYS A 178 15.51 5.36 10.61
CA LYS A 178 16.03 4.08 10.11
C LYS A 178 15.30 2.92 10.81
N ARG A 179 14.36 2.31 10.08
CA ARG A 179 13.44 1.27 10.56
C ARG A 179 14.12 -0.06 10.94
N ALA A 180 15.03 -0.57 10.12
CA ALA A 180 15.63 -1.90 10.32
C ALA A 180 16.44 -1.99 11.63
N ASP A 181 17.42 -1.09 11.82
CA ASP A 181 18.28 -1.05 13.00
C ASP A 181 17.47 -0.91 14.30
N GLY A 182 16.40 -0.11 14.26
CA GLY A 182 15.51 0.11 15.42
C GLY A 182 14.69 -1.12 15.81
N LEU A 183 14.22 -1.88 14.82
CA LEU A 183 13.46 -3.11 15.08
C LEU A 183 14.35 -4.24 15.62
N GLU A 184 15.57 -4.39 15.13
CA GLU A 184 16.51 -5.37 15.68
C GLU A 184 16.88 -5.05 17.14
N GLN A 185 17.11 -3.77 17.43
CA GLN A 185 17.35 -3.29 18.78
C GLN A 185 16.15 -3.59 19.70
N LEU A 186 14.94 -3.29 19.26
CA LEU A 186 13.72 -3.57 20.00
C LEU A 186 13.55 -5.08 20.29
N LYS A 187 13.73 -5.94 19.28
CA LYS A 187 13.70 -7.40 19.45
C LYS A 187 14.74 -7.86 20.48
N SER A 188 15.93 -7.28 20.45
CA SER A 188 16.98 -7.57 21.44
C SER A 188 16.54 -7.20 22.86
N TYR A 189 15.85 -6.07 23.04
CA TYR A 189 15.33 -5.64 24.35
C TYR A 189 14.20 -6.55 24.84
N CYS A 190 13.25 -6.88 23.98
CA CYS A 190 12.15 -7.80 24.31
C CYS A 190 12.69 -9.19 24.69
N ASN A 191 13.70 -9.71 23.99
CA ASN A 191 14.35 -10.97 24.33
C ASN A 191 15.04 -10.91 25.71
N ALA A 192 15.78 -9.83 25.97
CA ALA A 192 16.55 -9.67 27.20
C ALA A 192 15.67 -9.55 28.45
N GLU A 193 14.55 -8.84 28.34
CA GLU A 193 13.63 -8.57 29.45
C GLU A 193 12.45 -9.55 29.51
N GLY A 194 12.37 -10.50 28.58
CA GLY A 194 11.26 -11.43 28.47
C GLY A 194 9.94 -10.77 28.06
N SER A 195 9.96 -9.53 27.57
CA SER A 195 8.76 -8.77 27.28
C SER A 195 7.97 -9.38 26.10
N PRO A 196 6.66 -9.63 26.25
CA PRO A 196 5.85 -10.22 25.18
C PRO A 196 5.57 -9.24 24.04
N ILE A 197 5.65 -7.93 24.30
CA ILE A 197 5.26 -6.90 23.33
C ILE A 197 6.40 -5.89 23.16
N GLY A 198 6.76 -5.66 21.91
CA GLY A 198 7.67 -4.58 21.52
C GLY A 198 6.95 -3.56 20.66
N VAL A 199 7.25 -2.27 20.83
CA VAL A 199 6.75 -1.21 19.98
C VAL A 199 7.89 -0.34 19.48
N TRP A 200 7.90 -0.06 18.19
CA TRP A 200 8.82 0.89 17.59
C TRP A 200 8.04 2.03 16.97
N THR A 201 8.47 3.27 17.19
CA THR A 201 7.87 4.44 16.53
C THR A 201 8.90 5.52 16.22
N ASN A 202 8.64 6.28 15.16
CA ASN A 202 9.35 7.53 14.83
C ASN A 202 8.41 8.75 14.81
N GLY A 203 7.18 8.59 15.31
CA GLY A 203 6.10 9.58 15.27
C GLY A 203 5.34 9.68 13.94
N GLY A 204 5.89 9.12 12.86
CA GLY A 204 5.24 8.99 11.56
C GLY A 204 4.59 7.63 11.35
N GLU A 205 5.27 6.58 11.82
CA GLU A 205 4.92 5.18 11.70
C GLU A 205 5.10 4.51 13.07
N THR A 206 4.27 3.50 13.34
CA THR A 206 4.37 2.69 14.55
C THR A 206 4.24 1.21 14.20
N ILE A 207 5.10 0.38 14.79
CA ILE A 207 5.10 -1.06 14.59
C ILE A 207 4.94 -1.71 15.95
N HIS A 208 3.90 -2.52 16.09
CA HIS A 208 3.66 -3.32 17.28
C HIS A 208 4.05 -4.76 16.98
N LEU A 209 4.86 -5.35 17.83
CA LEU A 209 5.36 -6.71 17.70
C LEU A 209 4.92 -7.57 18.88
N HIS A 210 4.52 -8.79 18.59
CA HIS A 210 4.32 -9.85 19.58
C HIS A 210 5.45 -10.87 19.48
N ARG A 211 6.17 -11.05 20.59
CA ARG A 211 7.19 -12.09 20.75
C ARG A 211 6.51 -13.40 21.15
N ARG A 212 6.68 -14.43 20.33
CA ARG A 212 6.36 -15.83 20.66
C ARG A 212 7.64 -16.61 20.90
N GLU A 213 7.63 -17.54 21.84
CA GLU A 213 8.79 -18.40 22.09
C GLU A 213 9.05 -19.36 20.91
N PRO A 214 10.31 -19.66 20.55
CA PRO A 214 11.55 -19.19 21.15
C PRO A 214 12.18 -17.98 20.41
N ASN A 215 11.41 -16.90 20.20
CA ASN A 215 11.75 -15.62 19.53
C ASN A 215 11.23 -15.44 18.09
N HIS A 216 10.05 -15.96 17.80
CA HIS A 216 9.32 -15.58 16.58
C HIS A 216 8.55 -14.27 16.81
N TYR A 217 8.65 -13.34 15.87
CA TYR A 217 7.99 -12.03 15.96
C TYR A 217 6.94 -11.90 14.87
N GLN A 218 5.72 -11.51 15.26
CA GLN A 218 4.63 -11.17 14.34
C GLN A 218 4.11 -9.77 14.68
N ASN A 219 3.47 -9.09 13.70
CA ASN A 219 2.84 -7.82 14.00
C ASN A 219 1.62 -8.02 14.90
N LEU A 220 1.35 -7.00 15.72
CA LEU A 220 0.09 -6.83 16.42
C LEU A 220 -0.73 -5.70 15.80
N PRO A 221 -2.06 -5.79 15.83
CA PRO A 221 -2.93 -4.73 15.36
C PRO A 221 -2.84 -3.44 16.19
N GLY A 222 -2.31 -3.55 17.41
CA GLY A 222 -2.17 -2.49 18.40
C GLY A 222 -1.51 -3.05 19.65
N ILE A 223 -1.47 -2.26 20.73
CA ILE A 223 -1.14 -2.77 22.06
C ILE A 223 -2.40 -2.91 22.92
N PRO A 224 -2.42 -3.81 23.92
CA PRO A 224 -3.55 -3.93 24.83
C PRO A 224 -3.80 -2.61 25.58
N ARG A 225 -5.06 -2.33 25.91
CA ARG A 225 -5.38 -1.28 26.89
C ARG A 225 -4.97 -1.72 28.30
N ALA A 226 -4.84 -0.80 29.24
CA ALA A 226 -4.42 -1.12 30.60
C ALA A 226 -5.31 -2.16 31.32
N HIS A 227 -6.60 -2.21 30.97
CA HIS A 227 -7.58 -3.18 31.50
C HIS A 227 -7.73 -4.45 30.64
N GLN A 228 -7.08 -4.51 29.48
CA GLN A 228 -7.22 -5.57 28.50
C GLN A 228 -5.99 -6.48 28.53
N THR A 229 -6.20 -7.78 28.34
CA THR A 229 -5.09 -8.75 28.20
C THR A 229 -4.66 -8.89 26.75
N LEU A 230 -3.43 -9.33 26.52
CA LEU A 230 -2.95 -9.65 25.17
C LEU A 230 -3.81 -10.73 24.50
N SER A 231 -4.28 -11.72 25.26
CA SER A 231 -5.19 -12.74 24.74
C SER A 231 -6.52 -12.14 24.28
N GLN A 232 -7.09 -11.18 25.04
CA GLN A 232 -8.31 -10.50 24.62
C GLN A 232 -8.10 -9.68 23.35
N LEU A 233 -7.00 -8.91 23.26
CA LEU A 233 -6.64 -8.15 22.05
C LEU A 233 -6.51 -9.08 20.83
N LEU A 234 -5.81 -10.20 20.99
CA LEU A 234 -5.62 -11.17 19.91
C LEU A 234 -6.93 -11.83 19.49
N ASN A 235 -7.89 -12.05 20.40
CA ASN A 235 -9.14 -12.72 20.07
C ASN A 235 -10.26 -11.76 19.61
N GLU A 236 -9.97 -10.47 19.46
CA GLU A 236 -10.95 -9.50 18.97
C GLU A 236 -11.48 -9.87 17.58
N GLN A 237 -12.80 -9.96 17.50
CA GLN A 237 -13.51 -10.28 16.26
C GLN A 237 -13.91 -9.00 15.55
N TRP A 238 -13.18 -8.64 14.50
CA TRP A 238 -13.45 -7.42 13.75
C TRP A 238 -14.50 -7.65 12.66
N THR A 239 -15.41 -6.69 12.53
CA THR A 239 -16.28 -6.52 11.37
C THR A 239 -15.60 -5.64 10.32
N LEU A 240 -16.25 -5.46 9.16
CA LEU A 240 -15.74 -4.57 8.12
C LEU A 240 -15.67 -3.09 8.57
N ASP A 241 -16.57 -2.67 9.47
CA ASP A 241 -16.56 -1.30 10.00
C ASP A 241 -15.37 -1.08 10.94
N ASP A 242 -15.06 -2.07 11.77
CA ASP A 242 -13.87 -2.03 12.64
C ASP A 242 -12.60 -1.94 11.78
N LEU A 243 -12.51 -2.74 10.72
CA LEU A 243 -11.41 -2.68 9.76
C LEU A 243 -11.33 -1.32 9.04
N ALA A 244 -12.46 -0.69 8.73
CA ALA A 244 -12.49 0.63 8.12
C ALA A 244 -11.92 1.72 9.04
N GLU A 245 -12.29 1.70 10.32
CA GLU A 245 -11.78 2.62 11.33
C GLU A 245 -10.29 2.39 11.62
N HIS A 246 -9.84 1.14 11.56
CA HIS A 246 -8.47 0.74 11.88
C HIS A 246 -7.59 0.52 10.65
N ASN A 247 -8.02 0.97 9.46
CA ASN A 247 -7.31 0.74 8.22
C ASN A 247 -5.91 1.38 8.26
N VAL A 248 -4.88 0.54 8.25
CA VAL A 248 -3.47 0.94 8.39
C VAL A 248 -3.04 1.91 7.29
N LEU A 249 -3.59 1.76 6.07
CA LEU A 249 -3.28 2.63 4.93
C LEU A 249 -3.63 4.10 5.20
N VAL A 250 -4.68 4.35 5.99
CA VAL A 250 -5.14 5.70 6.34
C VAL A 250 -4.46 6.17 7.62
N ARG A 251 -4.48 5.34 8.67
CA ARG A 251 -3.98 5.72 10.00
C ARG A 251 -2.49 6.00 10.03
N GLU A 252 -1.71 5.23 9.28
CA GLU A 252 -0.25 5.35 9.24
C GLU A 252 0.26 6.05 7.97
N GLN A 253 -0.65 6.52 7.10
CA GLN A 253 -0.31 7.14 5.81
C GLN A 253 0.67 6.29 4.98
N THR A 254 0.52 4.97 5.05
CA THR A 254 1.35 3.99 4.33
C THR A 254 0.65 3.51 3.06
N THR A 255 1.37 2.77 2.22
CA THR A 255 0.83 2.20 0.97
C THR A 255 0.82 0.68 1.03
N LEU A 256 -0.11 0.06 0.31
CA LEU A 256 -0.13 -1.40 0.16
C LEU A 256 1.18 -1.92 -0.44
N LYS A 257 1.77 -1.16 -1.37
CA LYS A 257 3.11 -1.40 -1.91
C LYS A 257 4.18 -1.51 -0.81
N LYS A 258 4.22 -0.56 0.15
CA LYS A 258 5.19 -0.59 1.25
C LYS A 258 4.98 -1.82 2.15
N ILE A 259 3.73 -2.17 2.43
CA ILE A 259 3.40 -3.36 3.24
C ILE A 259 3.87 -4.65 2.55
N ILE A 260 3.63 -4.78 1.25
CA ILE A 260 4.09 -5.93 0.46
C ILE A 260 5.61 -6.01 0.43
N LEU A 261 6.29 -4.88 0.25
CA LEU A 261 7.75 -4.75 0.35
C LEU A 261 8.29 -5.26 1.68
N ASP A 262 7.62 -4.93 2.78
CA ASP A 262 8.03 -5.38 4.11
C ASP A 262 7.86 -6.89 4.27
N MET A 263 6.75 -7.44 3.78
CA MET A 263 6.52 -8.88 3.76
C MET A 263 7.59 -9.63 2.95
N GLU A 264 7.96 -9.08 1.79
CA GLU A 264 8.96 -9.65 0.90
C GLU A 264 10.34 -9.70 1.57
N ASN A 265 10.78 -8.56 2.11
CA ASN A 265 12.09 -8.41 2.75
C ASN A 265 12.23 -9.25 4.03
N LEU A 266 11.14 -9.46 4.77
CA LEU A 266 11.19 -10.10 6.09
C LEU A 266 10.92 -11.60 6.05
N VAL A 267 10.08 -12.07 5.12
CA VAL A 267 9.61 -13.46 5.11
C VAL A 267 9.85 -14.11 3.75
N LEU A 268 9.30 -13.53 2.67
CA LEU A 268 9.20 -14.24 1.39
C LEU A 268 10.57 -14.52 0.76
N ALA A 269 11.54 -13.61 0.93
CA ALA A 269 12.91 -13.80 0.47
C ALA A 269 13.57 -15.08 1.04
N ASN A 270 13.13 -15.53 2.22
CA ASN A 270 13.66 -16.72 2.89
C ASN A 270 12.71 -17.93 2.80
N ALA A 271 11.54 -17.79 2.19
CA ALA A 271 10.52 -18.82 2.15
C ALA A 271 10.70 -19.82 0.99
N GLY A 272 11.54 -19.52 -0.01
CA GLY A 272 11.79 -20.40 -1.15
C GLY A 272 10.62 -20.53 -2.13
N VAL A 273 9.66 -19.61 -2.07
CA VAL A 273 8.43 -19.57 -2.89
C VAL A 273 8.47 -18.37 -3.85
N ASP A 274 7.61 -18.38 -4.87
CA ASP A 274 7.40 -17.19 -5.70
C ASP A 274 6.62 -16.13 -4.89
N ALA A 275 7.31 -15.04 -4.52
CA ALA A 275 6.74 -13.99 -3.69
C ALA A 275 5.52 -13.32 -4.31
N PHE A 276 5.49 -13.17 -5.64
CA PHE A 276 4.32 -12.61 -6.31
C PHE A 276 3.13 -13.55 -6.18
N GLU A 277 3.30 -14.84 -6.49
CA GLU A 277 2.21 -15.81 -6.42
C GLU A 277 1.63 -15.90 -5.00
N GLU A 278 2.47 -15.95 -3.97
CA GLU A 278 1.98 -16.05 -2.59
C GLU A 278 1.27 -14.76 -2.13
N VAL A 279 1.84 -13.58 -2.39
CA VAL A 279 1.16 -12.32 -2.04
C VAL A 279 -0.14 -12.17 -2.81
N PHE A 280 -0.18 -12.57 -4.08
CA PHE A 280 -1.37 -12.52 -4.91
C PHE A 280 -2.48 -13.43 -4.36
N LYS A 281 -2.15 -14.68 -3.97
CA LYS A 281 -3.10 -15.60 -3.30
C LYS A 281 -3.65 -15.00 -2.00
N LEU A 282 -2.81 -14.36 -1.19
CA LEU A 282 -3.23 -13.73 0.08
C LEU A 282 -4.15 -12.52 -0.13
N ILE A 283 -3.80 -11.62 -1.04
CA ILE A 283 -4.63 -10.46 -1.39
C ILE A 283 -5.99 -10.91 -1.92
N TYR A 284 -6.00 -11.91 -2.80
CA TYR A 284 -7.23 -12.48 -3.36
C TYR A 284 -8.14 -13.10 -2.30
N THR A 285 -7.55 -13.91 -1.41
CA THR A 285 -8.25 -14.53 -0.27
C THR A 285 -8.87 -13.47 0.64
N LYS A 286 -8.10 -12.42 0.95
CA LYS A 286 -8.54 -11.34 1.83
C LYS A 286 -9.67 -10.51 1.21
N LEU A 287 -9.55 -10.16 -0.07
CA LEU A 287 -10.61 -9.50 -0.83
C LEU A 287 -11.92 -10.29 -0.80
N TYR A 288 -11.85 -11.61 -0.94
CA TYR A 288 -13.02 -12.47 -0.84
C TYR A 288 -13.66 -12.42 0.56
N ASP A 289 -12.87 -12.51 1.63
CA ASP A 289 -13.38 -12.43 3.00
C ASP A 289 -14.08 -11.08 3.28
N GLU A 290 -13.46 -9.98 2.86
CA GLU A 290 -14.03 -8.63 3.01
C GLU A 290 -15.30 -8.43 2.15
N ALA A 291 -15.31 -8.91 0.90
CA ALA A 291 -16.48 -8.86 0.03
C ALA A 291 -17.67 -9.61 0.64
N GLN A 292 -17.42 -10.79 1.19
CA GLN A 292 -18.46 -11.57 1.86
C GLN A 292 -18.93 -10.91 3.17
N ALA A 293 -18.05 -10.20 3.88
CA ALA A 293 -18.43 -9.41 5.05
C ALA A 293 -19.31 -8.21 4.66
N ALA A 294 -19.02 -7.55 3.54
CA ALA A 294 -19.82 -6.44 3.00
C ALA A 294 -21.24 -6.87 2.59
N GLN A 295 -21.38 -8.09 2.05
CA GLN A 295 -22.67 -8.64 1.62
C GLN A 295 -23.57 -9.13 2.77
N GLY A 296 -23.10 -9.12 4.02
CA GLY A 296 -23.78 -9.70 5.20
C GLY A 296 -25.13 -9.08 5.61
N GLY A 297 -25.60 -8.03 4.93
CA GLY A 297 -26.88 -7.39 5.21
C GLY A 297 -26.99 -6.92 6.67
N LYS A 298 -28.11 -7.23 7.34
CA LYS A 298 -28.37 -6.78 8.73
C LYS A 298 -27.52 -7.46 9.81
N LYS A 299 -26.88 -8.61 9.51
CA LYS A 299 -26.00 -9.30 10.45
C LYS A 299 -24.55 -9.07 10.01
N LYS A 300 -23.84 -8.19 10.73
CA LYS A 300 -22.42 -7.96 10.48
C LYS A 300 -21.66 -9.26 10.67
N ARG A 301 -20.95 -9.69 9.62
CA ARG A 301 -20.06 -10.85 9.64
C ARG A 301 -18.69 -10.42 10.15
N HIS A 302 -18.07 -11.25 10.99
CA HIS A 302 -16.68 -11.08 11.40
C HIS A 302 -15.73 -11.56 10.31
N LEU A 303 -14.64 -10.81 10.14
CA LEU A 303 -13.56 -11.11 9.21
C LEU A 303 -12.80 -12.35 9.67
N GLN A 304 -12.61 -13.28 8.75
CA GLN A 304 -11.87 -14.52 8.98
C GLN A 304 -10.39 -14.37 8.65
N PHE A 305 -10.02 -13.46 7.73
CA PHE A 305 -8.63 -13.11 7.41
C PHE A 305 -8.01 -12.26 8.51
N ARG A 306 -7.84 -12.85 9.68
CA ARG A 306 -7.16 -12.27 10.85
C ARG A 306 -6.37 -13.35 11.57
N VAL A 307 -5.16 -13.04 12.00
CA VAL A 307 -4.26 -13.99 12.67
C VAL A 307 -4.77 -14.32 14.07
N GLY A 308 -5.42 -13.34 14.70
CA GLY A 308 -5.87 -13.33 16.08
C GLY A 308 -6.28 -14.66 16.71
N GLY A 309 -5.67 -14.98 17.87
CA GLY A 309 -6.03 -16.11 18.73
C GLY A 309 -5.65 -17.51 18.24
N ALA A 310 -5.39 -17.68 16.94
CA ALA A 310 -5.11 -18.97 16.32
C ALA A 310 -3.64 -19.41 16.48
N THR A 311 -3.46 -20.73 16.53
CA THR A 311 -2.17 -21.37 16.26
C THR A 311 -1.82 -21.21 14.77
N PRO A 312 -0.53 -21.32 14.38
CA PRO A 312 -0.13 -21.24 12.98
C PRO A 312 -0.90 -22.21 12.07
N SER A 313 -1.10 -23.45 12.52
CA SER A 313 -1.82 -24.48 11.75
C SER A 313 -3.31 -24.17 11.60
N GLU A 314 -3.96 -23.69 12.66
CA GLU A 314 -5.37 -23.25 12.60
C GLU A 314 -5.54 -22.06 11.66
N PHE A 315 -4.61 -21.09 11.72
CA PHE A 315 -4.62 -19.96 10.81
C PHE A 315 -4.45 -20.41 9.37
N LYS A 316 -3.49 -21.31 9.09
CA LYS A 316 -3.30 -21.87 7.74
C LYS A 316 -4.56 -22.56 7.23
N HIS A 317 -5.14 -23.46 8.02
CA HIS A 317 -6.38 -24.15 7.62
C HIS A 317 -7.52 -23.16 7.33
N LYS A 318 -7.66 -22.10 8.14
CA LYS A 318 -8.67 -21.06 7.91
C LYS A 318 -8.43 -20.30 6.59
N ILE A 319 -7.19 -19.90 6.32
CA ILE A 319 -6.84 -19.17 5.10
C ILE A 319 -6.97 -20.07 3.85
N ASP A 320 -6.54 -21.34 3.92
CA ASP A 320 -6.70 -22.30 2.81
C ASP A 320 -8.18 -22.49 2.45
N ASN A 321 -9.07 -22.62 3.45
CA ASN A 321 -10.52 -22.72 3.22
C ASN A 321 -11.13 -21.44 2.61
N LEU A 322 -10.66 -20.26 3.03
CA LEU A 322 -11.08 -18.99 2.42
C LEU A 322 -10.60 -18.90 0.97
N PHE A 323 -9.37 -19.33 0.70
CA PHE A 323 -8.80 -19.31 -0.64
C PHE A 323 -9.55 -20.25 -1.58
N ASP A 324 -9.85 -21.47 -1.14
CA ASP A 324 -10.68 -22.41 -1.92
C ASP A 324 -12.08 -21.88 -2.18
N SER A 325 -12.66 -21.17 -1.21
CA SER A 325 -13.96 -20.51 -1.38
C SER A 325 -13.87 -19.35 -2.38
N ALA A 326 -12.78 -18.59 -2.36
CA ALA A 326 -12.52 -17.52 -3.32
C ALA A 326 -12.37 -18.05 -4.74
N LYS A 327 -11.61 -19.15 -4.94
CA LYS A 327 -11.47 -19.83 -6.25
C LYS A 327 -12.83 -20.24 -6.83
N LYS A 328 -13.73 -20.78 -6.00
CA LYS A 328 -15.08 -21.18 -6.43
C LYS A 328 -15.96 -19.97 -6.79
N LYS A 329 -15.84 -18.87 -6.04
CA LYS A 329 -16.63 -17.65 -6.27
C LYS A 329 -16.19 -16.92 -7.55
N TRP A 330 -14.89 -16.89 -7.79
CA TRP A 330 -14.25 -16.15 -8.86
C TRP A 330 -13.36 -17.10 -9.68
N PRO A 331 -13.96 -17.90 -10.58
CA PRO A 331 -13.24 -18.89 -11.37
C PRO A 331 -12.36 -18.23 -12.44
N GLY A 332 -11.33 -18.94 -12.91
CA GLY A 332 -10.51 -18.51 -14.05
C GLY A 332 -9.29 -17.66 -13.71
N VAL A 333 -9.08 -17.31 -12.43
CA VAL A 333 -7.85 -16.65 -11.92
C VAL A 333 -6.83 -17.69 -11.46
N PHE A 334 -7.26 -18.72 -10.75
CA PHE A 334 -6.44 -19.81 -10.23
C PHE A 334 -6.96 -21.15 -10.73
N LEU A 335 -6.06 -22.13 -10.79
CA LEU A 335 -6.39 -23.52 -11.09
C LEU A 335 -6.92 -24.22 -9.82
N ASP A 336 -7.70 -25.29 -9.99
CA ASP A 336 -8.27 -26.01 -8.84
C ASP A 336 -7.19 -26.55 -7.89
N GLY A 337 -6.05 -26.98 -8.42
CA GLY A 337 -4.90 -27.50 -7.65
C GLY A 337 -4.01 -26.43 -7.01
N ASP A 338 -4.24 -25.14 -7.28
CA ASP A 338 -3.46 -24.07 -6.66
C ASP A 338 -3.75 -24.03 -5.16
N HIS A 339 -2.70 -23.93 -4.34
CA HIS A 339 -2.78 -23.80 -2.89
C HIS A 339 -1.75 -22.78 -2.39
N ILE A 340 -1.88 -22.33 -1.15
CA ILE A 340 -0.89 -21.43 -0.52
C ILE A 340 0.28 -22.28 -0.03
N ASP A 341 1.45 -21.99 -0.58
CA ASP A 341 2.69 -22.77 -0.40
C ASP A 341 3.49 -22.30 0.82
N LEU A 342 3.09 -21.18 1.44
CA LEU A 342 3.67 -20.71 2.69
C LEU A 342 3.50 -21.72 3.83
N THR A 343 4.57 -21.91 4.60
CA THR A 343 4.52 -22.62 5.88
C THR A 343 3.57 -21.90 6.85
N PRO A 344 2.98 -22.60 7.84
CA PRO A 344 2.12 -21.98 8.83
C PRO A 344 2.73 -20.73 9.49
N GLU A 345 4.02 -20.76 9.80
CA GLU A 345 4.78 -19.69 10.44
C GLU A 345 4.94 -18.48 9.51
N HIS A 346 5.35 -18.72 8.26
CA HIS A 346 5.46 -17.65 7.26
C HIS A 346 4.10 -17.02 6.96
N LEU A 347 3.05 -17.84 6.91
CA LEU A 347 1.68 -17.39 6.67
C LEU A 347 1.16 -16.52 7.80
N VAL A 348 1.40 -16.88 9.07
CA VAL A 348 1.05 -16.03 10.22
C VAL A 348 1.71 -14.66 10.11
N THR A 349 3.00 -14.62 9.79
CA THR A 349 3.73 -13.35 9.65
C THR A 349 3.15 -12.52 8.51
N CYS A 350 2.96 -13.10 7.32
CA CYS A 350 2.34 -12.42 6.17
C CYS A 350 0.91 -11.94 6.47
N GLY A 351 0.12 -12.79 7.13
CA GLY A 351 -1.24 -12.46 7.56
C GLY A 351 -1.28 -11.26 8.50
N SER A 352 -0.31 -11.13 9.40
CA SER A 352 -0.24 -10.01 10.36
C SER A 352 0.04 -8.65 9.70
N TYR A 353 0.67 -8.63 8.52
CA TYR A 353 0.85 -7.41 7.72
C TYR A 353 -0.43 -7.01 6.99
N LEU A 354 -1.22 -7.98 6.55
CA LEU A 354 -2.40 -7.75 5.72
C LEU A 354 -3.70 -7.63 6.53
N GLU A 355 -3.81 -8.18 7.74
CA GLU A 355 -5.10 -8.29 8.46
C GLU A 355 -5.80 -6.95 8.74
N ASN A 356 -5.03 -5.86 8.90
CA ASN A 356 -5.54 -4.50 9.14
C ASN A 356 -5.54 -3.60 7.90
N VAL A 357 -5.18 -4.13 6.73
CA VAL A 357 -5.34 -3.43 5.45
C VAL A 357 -6.79 -3.59 5.03
N ARG A 358 -7.49 -2.52 4.67
CA ARG A 358 -8.78 -2.65 3.97
C ARG A 358 -8.54 -2.68 2.47
N LEU A 359 -9.02 -3.72 1.79
CA LEU A 359 -8.88 -3.87 0.34
C LEU A 359 -10.22 -3.67 -0.38
N PHE A 360 -11.31 -4.18 0.18
CA PHE A 360 -12.64 -4.09 -0.43
C PHE A 360 -13.26 -2.70 -0.21
N ASN A 361 -13.83 -2.15 -1.29
CA ASN A 361 -14.26 -0.75 -1.41
C ASN A 361 -13.17 0.29 -1.13
N SER A 362 -11.90 -0.14 -1.06
CA SER A 362 -10.77 0.78 -1.20
C SER A 362 -10.69 1.20 -2.67
N ASN A 363 -10.05 2.33 -2.94
CA ASN A 363 -9.77 2.73 -4.30
C ASN A 363 -9.03 1.58 -5.01
N LEU A 364 -9.63 0.96 -6.03
CA LEU A 364 -9.06 -0.16 -6.77
C LEU A 364 -7.65 0.16 -7.31
N GLN A 365 -7.34 1.44 -7.48
CA GLN A 365 -5.99 1.94 -7.77
C GLN A 365 -4.94 1.51 -6.73
N VAL A 366 -5.29 1.38 -5.45
CA VAL A 366 -4.37 0.92 -4.38
C VAL A 366 -3.96 -0.53 -4.61
N ILE A 367 -4.90 -1.37 -5.05
CA ILE A 367 -4.66 -2.78 -5.34
C ILE A 367 -3.87 -2.91 -6.65
N ASP A 368 -4.25 -2.14 -7.65
CA ASP A 368 -3.59 -2.12 -8.96
C ASP A 368 -2.13 -1.63 -8.86
N GLU A 369 -1.85 -0.56 -8.11
CA GLU A 369 -0.48 -0.07 -7.86
C GLU A 369 0.39 -1.14 -7.16
N ALA A 370 -0.20 -1.87 -6.21
CA ALA A 370 0.49 -2.94 -5.51
C ALA A 370 0.83 -4.13 -6.42
N PHE A 371 -0.08 -4.51 -7.32
CA PHE A 371 0.17 -5.57 -8.29
C PHE A 371 1.12 -5.15 -9.40
N GLU A 372 1.06 -3.90 -9.85
CA GLU A 372 2.04 -3.30 -10.76
C GLU A 372 3.45 -3.40 -10.17
N TYR A 373 3.62 -2.98 -8.91
CA TYR A 373 4.91 -3.08 -8.22
C TYR A 373 5.44 -4.52 -8.19
N LEU A 374 4.63 -5.47 -7.74
CA LEU A 374 5.06 -6.87 -7.66
C LEU A 374 5.40 -7.45 -9.04
N SER A 375 4.67 -7.05 -10.08
CA SER A 375 4.93 -7.51 -11.45
C SER A 375 6.29 -7.01 -11.97
N VAL A 376 6.67 -5.77 -11.61
CA VAL A 376 7.93 -5.14 -12.02
C VAL A 376 9.14 -5.69 -11.26
N GLU A 377 9.04 -5.86 -9.95
CA GLU A 377 10.18 -6.31 -9.12
C GLU A 377 10.60 -7.75 -9.43
N VAL A 378 9.63 -8.66 -9.53
CA VAL A 378 9.90 -10.05 -9.93
C VAL A 378 10.28 -10.13 -11.42
N GLY A 379 9.90 -9.11 -12.19
CA GLY A 379 10.22 -8.95 -13.61
C GLY A 379 11.60 -8.33 -13.90
N LYS A 380 12.46 -8.08 -12.90
CA LYS A 380 13.81 -7.52 -13.07
C LYS A 380 14.72 -8.42 -13.92
N GLY A 381 14.50 -8.36 -15.23
CA GLY A 381 15.20 -9.12 -16.25
C GLY A 381 14.41 -9.26 -17.56
N LYS A 382 14.72 -8.37 -18.53
CA LYS A 382 14.77 -8.66 -19.98
C LYS A 382 13.49 -8.64 -20.86
N LYS A 383 12.30 -8.23 -20.40
CA LYS A 383 11.11 -8.17 -21.30
C LYS A 383 10.69 -6.79 -21.81
N GLY A 384 11.25 -5.68 -21.32
CA GLY A 384 10.84 -4.34 -21.74
C GLY A 384 9.37 -4.04 -21.45
N GLN A 385 8.81 -4.65 -20.39
CA GLN A 385 7.46 -4.36 -19.92
C GLN A 385 7.44 -2.98 -19.26
N TYR A 386 6.54 -2.12 -19.73
CA TYR A 386 6.31 -0.79 -19.18
C TYR A 386 4.84 -0.69 -18.79
N PHE A 387 4.57 -0.21 -17.59
CA PHE A 387 3.22 0.11 -17.15
C PHE A 387 2.88 1.54 -17.52
N THR A 388 1.65 1.77 -17.96
CA THR A 388 1.17 3.10 -18.29
C THR A 388 0.83 3.85 -16.99
N PRO A 389 1.44 5.00 -16.70
CA PRO A 389 1.14 5.75 -15.49
C PRO A 389 -0.35 6.11 -15.39
N ARG A 390 -0.92 6.03 -14.19
CA ARG A 390 -2.38 6.19 -13.97
C ARG A 390 -2.96 7.50 -14.47
N HIS A 391 -2.23 8.60 -14.26
CA HIS A 391 -2.65 9.90 -14.76
C HIS A 391 -2.71 9.96 -16.30
N VAL A 392 -1.88 9.16 -17.00
CA VAL A 392 -1.94 9.02 -18.46
C VAL A 392 -3.15 8.19 -18.87
N ILE A 393 -3.43 7.10 -18.15
CA ILE A 393 -4.64 6.29 -18.37
C ILE A 393 -5.90 7.14 -18.19
N ASP A 394 -6.02 7.84 -17.05
CA ASP A 394 -7.17 8.69 -16.74
C ASP A 394 -7.35 9.80 -17.78
N MET A 395 -6.25 10.45 -18.17
CA MET A 395 -6.28 11.46 -19.23
C MET A 395 -6.81 10.87 -20.54
N ALA A 396 -6.27 9.74 -20.98
CA ALA A 396 -6.67 9.09 -22.24
C ALA A 396 -8.13 8.62 -22.20
N VAL A 397 -8.58 7.98 -21.11
CA VAL A 397 -9.98 7.56 -20.94
C VAL A 397 -10.91 8.77 -20.97
N ARG A 398 -10.57 9.87 -20.30
CA ARG A 398 -11.36 11.11 -20.34
C ARG A 398 -11.39 11.76 -21.73
N MET A 399 -10.28 11.70 -22.47
CA MET A 399 -10.22 12.22 -23.84
C MET A 399 -11.10 11.40 -24.80
N LEU A 400 -11.14 10.08 -24.61
CA LEU A 400 -11.93 9.17 -25.43
C LEU A 400 -13.40 9.15 -25.02
N ASN A 401 -13.68 9.37 -23.73
CA ASN A 401 -15.00 9.47 -23.13
C ASN A 401 -15.95 8.33 -23.54
N PRO A 402 -15.61 7.06 -23.26
CA PRO A 402 -16.43 5.92 -23.64
C PRO A 402 -17.82 5.99 -22.99
N THR A 403 -18.82 5.41 -23.67
CA THR A 403 -20.21 5.33 -23.21
C THR A 403 -20.70 3.89 -23.08
N MET A 404 -21.85 3.67 -22.42
CA MET A 404 -22.39 2.33 -22.16
C MET A 404 -22.76 1.51 -23.42
N ASP A 405 -22.93 2.18 -24.55
CA ASP A 405 -23.29 1.56 -25.83
C ASP A 405 -22.07 1.31 -26.73
N GLU A 406 -20.86 1.66 -26.28
CA GLU A 406 -19.62 1.53 -27.02
C GLU A 406 -18.78 0.36 -26.51
N TYR A 407 -18.07 -0.29 -27.43
CA TYR A 407 -17.11 -1.33 -27.09
C TYR A 407 -15.79 -0.71 -26.63
N LEU A 408 -15.18 -1.34 -25.63
CA LEU A 408 -13.87 -0.98 -25.14
C LEU A 408 -12.94 -2.20 -25.22
N ILE A 409 -11.84 -2.06 -25.95
CA ILE A 409 -10.85 -3.12 -26.11
C ILE A 409 -9.44 -2.60 -25.91
N ASP A 410 -8.67 -3.32 -25.09
CA ASP A 410 -7.22 -3.13 -24.95
C ASP A 410 -6.49 -4.37 -25.46
N THR A 411 -5.72 -4.22 -26.53
CA THR A 411 -5.01 -5.32 -27.22
C THR A 411 -3.60 -5.59 -26.67
N ALA A 412 -3.16 -4.84 -25.67
CA ALA A 412 -1.91 -5.02 -24.95
C ALA A 412 -2.10 -4.63 -23.48
N ALA A 413 -3.09 -5.28 -22.85
CA ALA A 413 -3.75 -4.77 -21.67
C ALA A 413 -2.89 -4.75 -20.39
N GLY A 414 -1.83 -5.55 -20.33
CA GLY A 414 -1.06 -5.73 -19.11
C GLY A 414 -1.99 -6.13 -17.96
N SER A 415 -1.93 -5.38 -16.86
CA SER A 415 -2.81 -5.56 -15.69
C SER A 415 -4.22 -4.97 -15.84
N CYS A 416 -4.65 -4.62 -17.06
CA CYS A 416 -5.96 -4.04 -17.37
C CYS A 416 -6.19 -2.59 -16.89
N GLY A 417 -5.14 -1.77 -16.80
CA GLY A 417 -5.29 -0.37 -16.38
C GLY A 417 -6.32 0.42 -17.21
N PHE A 418 -6.29 0.33 -18.54
CA PHE A 418 -7.25 1.04 -19.40
C PHE A 418 -8.67 0.49 -19.30
N THR A 419 -8.84 -0.83 -19.25
CA THR A 419 -10.17 -1.43 -19.19
C THR A 419 -10.85 -1.18 -17.86
N VAL A 420 -10.13 -1.30 -16.74
CA VAL A 420 -10.63 -0.99 -15.40
C VAL A 420 -11.03 0.48 -15.30
N HIS A 421 -10.17 1.41 -15.75
CA HIS A 421 -10.48 2.84 -15.70
C HIS A 421 -11.62 3.22 -16.68
N GLY A 422 -11.69 2.58 -17.85
CA GLY A 422 -12.80 2.75 -18.80
C GLY A 422 -14.14 2.28 -18.24
N ILE A 423 -14.16 1.15 -17.52
CA ILE A 423 -15.33 0.66 -16.78
C ILE A 423 -15.78 1.71 -15.77
N PHE A 424 -14.87 2.20 -14.92
CA PHE A 424 -15.22 3.21 -13.91
C PHE A 424 -15.69 4.52 -14.51
N HIS A 425 -15.09 4.96 -15.62
CA HIS A 425 -15.55 6.16 -16.33
C HIS A 425 -17.01 6.02 -16.78
N VAL A 426 -17.37 4.89 -17.40
CA VAL A 426 -18.76 4.63 -17.84
C VAL A 426 -19.72 4.49 -16.66
N TRP A 427 -19.25 3.97 -15.53
CA TRP A 427 -20.06 3.84 -14.31
C TRP A 427 -20.23 5.16 -13.54
N GLY A 428 -19.55 6.24 -13.92
CA GLY A 428 -19.57 7.50 -13.18
C GLY A 428 -18.67 7.51 -11.94
N ASN A 429 -17.62 6.69 -11.93
CA ASN A 429 -16.65 6.48 -10.84
C ASN A 429 -17.22 5.87 -9.55
N GLU A 430 -18.33 5.14 -9.63
CA GLU A 430 -18.91 4.46 -8.47
C GLU A 430 -18.54 2.97 -8.45
N PHE A 431 -17.69 2.58 -7.49
CA PHE A 431 -17.64 1.20 -7.00
C PHE A 431 -18.22 1.19 -5.59
N THR A 432 -19.46 0.71 -5.45
CA THR A 432 -20.15 0.71 -4.16
C THR A 432 -20.06 -0.65 -3.48
N ALA A 433 -20.26 -0.66 -2.16
CA ALA A 433 -20.32 -1.90 -1.38
C ALA A 433 -21.40 -2.87 -1.84
N ALA A 434 -22.42 -2.39 -2.54
CA ALA A 434 -23.46 -3.23 -3.13
C ALA A 434 -22.98 -4.02 -4.37
N GLY A 435 -21.77 -3.74 -4.85
CA GLY A 435 -21.27 -4.21 -6.13
C GLY A 435 -21.89 -3.46 -7.30
N PRO A 436 -21.57 -3.86 -8.54
CA PRO A 436 -22.14 -3.23 -9.71
C PRO A 436 -23.64 -3.51 -9.82
N GLU A 437 -24.41 -2.51 -10.25
CA GLU A 437 -25.77 -2.70 -10.71
C GLU A 437 -25.82 -3.67 -11.91
N ARG A 438 -26.99 -4.24 -12.18
CA ARG A 438 -27.13 -5.24 -13.25
C ARG A 438 -26.65 -4.71 -14.61
N TRP A 439 -26.90 -3.44 -14.93
CA TRP A 439 -26.44 -2.86 -16.18
C TRP A 439 -24.92 -2.64 -16.21
N GLN A 440 -24.32 -2.27 -15.07
CA GLN A 440 -22.87 -2.11 -14.92
C GLN A 440 -22.15 -3.45 -15.16
N ALA A 441 -22.65 -4.52 -14.54
CA ALA A 441 -22.16 -5.88 -14.76
C ALA A 441 -22.36 -6.35 -16.22
N ASN A 442 -23.51 -6.04 -16.82
CA ASN A 442 -23.77 -6.38 -18.22
C ASN A 442 -22.84 -5.63 -19.19
N TYR A 443 -22.56 -4.34 -18.92
CA TYR A 443 -21.62 -3.55 -19.71
C TYR A 443 -20.21 -4.13 -19.60
N ALA A 444 -19.69 -4.32 -18.38
CA ALA A 444 -18.34 -4.86 -18.18
C ALA A 444 -18.20 -6.28 -18.77
N GLY A 445 -19.18 -7.16 -18.55
CA GLY A 445 -19.14 -8.53 -19.06
C GLY A 445 -19.51 -8.70 -20.55
N GLY A 446 -20.00 -7.66 -21.22
CA GLY A 446 -20.50 -7.73 -22.61
C GLY A 446 -19.82 -6.80 -23.61
N MET A 447 -19.27 -5.68 -23.13
CA MET A 447 -18.74 -4.59 -23.96
C MET A 447 -17.25 -4.34 -23.76
N VAL A 448 -16.66 -4.86 -22.67
CA VAL A 448 -15.24 -4.62 -22.33
C VAL A 448 -14.42 -5.89 -22.58
N TYR A 449 -13.29 -5.73 -23.26
CA TYR A 449 -12.40 -6.81 -23.68
C TYR A 449 -10.93 -6.44 -23.45
N ALA A 450 -10.11 -7.42 -23.09
CA ALA A 450 -8.67 -7.25 -22.93
C ALA A 450 -7.91 -8.43 -23.50
N LEU A 451 -6.74 -8.16 -24.11
CA LEU A 451 -5.82 -9.16 -24.59
C LEU A 451 -4.40 -8.83 -24.10
N ASP A 452 -3.70 -9.85 -23.62
CA ASP A 452 -2.28 -9.78 -23.32
C ASP A 452 -1.64 -11.17 -23.48
N PHE A 453 -0.34 -11.25 -23.77
CA PHE A 453 0.35 -12.54 -23.93
C PHE A 453 0.96 -13.05 -22.61
N ASP A 454 1.19 -12.15 -21.64
CA ASP A 454 1.83 -12.45 -20.37
C ASP A 454 0.84 -13.06 -19.37
N PRO A 455 1.09 -14.29 -18.88
CA PRO A 455 0.14 -14.99 -18.03
C PRO A 455 -0.08 -14.31 -16.66
N ARG A 456 0.92 -13.62 -16.10
CA ARG A 456 0.76 -12.92 -14.81
C ARG A 456 -0.12 -11.68 -14.96
N SER A 457 0.10 -10.93 -16.03
CA SER A 457 -0.71 -9.77 -16.42
C SER A 457 -2.18 -10.16 -16.59
N ILE A 458 -2.45 -11.24 -17.33
CA ILE A 458 -3.79 -11.82 -17.48
C ILE A 458 -4.41 -12.22 -16.13
N LYS A 459 -3.62 -12.80 -15.23
CA LYS A 459 -4.10 -13.22 -13.91
C LYS A 459 -4.57 -12.02 -13.06
N ILE A 460 -3.77 -10.95 -13.03
CA ILE A 460 -4.11 -9.69 -12.33
C ILE A 460 -5.35 -9.06 -12.97
N ALA A 461 -5.35 -8.95 -14.29
CA ALA A 461 -6.46 -8.40 -15.07
C ALA A 461 -7.79 -9.12 -14.78
N ARG A 462 -7.78 -10.46 -14.83
CA ARG A 462 -8.95 -11.29 -14.50
C ARG A 462 -9.43 -11.05 -13.08
N ALA A 463 -8.52 -11.01 -12.10
CA ALA A 463 -8.88 -10.76 -10.72
C ALA A 463 -9.53 -9.36 -10.54
N LEU A 464 -8.90 -8.30 -11.03
CA LEU A 464 -9.42 -6.93 -10.92
C LEU A 464 -10.81 -6.79 -11.56
N ASN A 465 -10.99 -7.38 -12.75
CA ASN A 465 -12.27 -7.38 -13.45
C ASN A 465 -13.37 -8.17 -12.70
N LEU A 466 -13.03 -9.37 -12.21
CA LEU A 466 -13.96 -10.18 -11.40
C LEU A 466 -14.37 -9.48 -10.10
N ILE A 467 -13.42 -8.82 -9.45
CA ILE A 467 -13.66 -8.04 -8.23
C ILE A 467 -14.53 -6.83 -8.54
N ALA A 468 -14.29 -6.16 -9.67
CA ALA A 468 -15.16 -5.09 -10.17
C ALA A 468 -16.58 -5.60 -10.49
N GLY A 469 -16.77 -6.92 -10.61
CA GLY A 469 -18.08 -7.55 -10.76
C GLY A 469 -18.53 -7.67 -12.21
N ASP A 470 -17.58 -7.78 -13.13
CA ASP A 470 -17.85 -8.00 -14.56
C ASP A 470 -18.42 -9.41 -14.87
N GLY A 471 -18.21 -10.38 -13.96
CA GLY A 471 -18.77 -11.73 -13.98
C GLY A 471 -18.31 -12.65 -15.13
N ARG A 472 -17.54 -12.15 -16.10
CA ARG A 472 -17.14 -12.90 -17.31
C ARG A 472 -15.67 -12.72 -17.70
N THR A 473 -14.93 -11.81 -17.07
CA THR A 473 -13.53 -11.40 -17.33
C THR A 473 -13.21 -10.86 -18.71
N ASN A 474 -13.71 -11.44 -19.82
CA ASN A 474 -13.38 -11.08 -21.21
C ASN A 474 -11.89 -10.74 -21.45
N VAL A 475 -11.00 -11.38 -20.69
CA VAL A 475 -9.55 -11.17 -20.70
C VAL A 475 -8.91 -12.43 -21.26
N TYR A 476 -8.33 -12.30 -22.45
CA TYR A 476 -7.81 -13.39 -23.25
C TYR A 476 -6.29 -13.37 -23.30
N ARG A 477 -5.69 -14.54 -23.06
CA ARG A 477 -4.25 -14.71 -23.25
C ARG A 477 -3.94 -14.88 -24.74
N ALA A 478 -3.40 -13.86 -25.39
CA ALA A 478 -3.19 -13.87 -26.83
C ALA A 478 -1.99 -13.01 -27.24
N ASN A 479 -1.22 -13.47 -28.23
CA ASN A 479 -0.30 -12.61 -28.95
C ASN A 479 -1.08 -11.89 -30.07
N THR A 480 -1.35 -10.60 -29.90
CA THR A 480 -2.16 -9.82 -30.85
C THR A 480 -1.48 -9.58 -32.19
N LEU A 481 -0.17 -9.84 -32.28
CA LEU A 481 0.60 -9.84 -33.54
C LEU A 481 0.58 -11.19 -34.26
N ASP A 482 0.15 -12.26 -33.60
CA ASP A 482 0.03 -13.60 -34.19
C ASP A 482 -1.35 -14.25 -33.91
N PRO A 483 -2.41 -13.80 -34.64
CA PRO A 483 -3.76 -14.34 -34.51
C PRO A 483 -3.89 -15.84 -34.83
N ARG A 484 -2.97 -16.39 -35.63
CA ARG A 484 -3.00 -17.80 -36.02
C ARG A 484 -2.64 -18.73 -34.86
N GLY A 485 -1.82 -18.23 -33.93
CA GLY A 485 -1.45 -18.93 -32.69
C GLY A 485 -2.47 -18.80 -31.57
N TRP A 486 -3.62 -18.15 -31.79
CA TRP A 486 -4.65 -18.00 -30.75
C TRP A 486 -5.26 -19.34 -30.36
N SER A 487 -5.49 -19.51 -29.07
CA SER A 487 -6.21 -20.67 -28.53
C SER A 487 -7.66 -20.70 -29.01
N ASP A 488 -8.27 -21.88 -29.04
CA ASP A 488 -9.69 -22.03 -29.38
C ASP A 488 -10.59 -21.19 -28.48
N GLU A 489 -10.26 -21.07 -27.19
CA GLU A 489 -10.95 -20.20 -26.23
C GLU A 489 -10.96 -18.73 -26.71
N THR A 490 -9.80 -18.22 -27.14
CA THR A 490 -9.65 -16.85 -27.64
C THR A 490 -10.41 -16.65 -28.94
N LYS A 491 -10.25 -17.59 -29.88
CA LYS A 491 -10.93 -17.55 -31.17
C LYS A 491 -12.45 -17.55 -31.01
N VAL A 492 -12.99 -18.45 -30.19
CA VAL A 492 -14.43 -18.53 -29.91
C VAL A 492 -14.91 -17.27 -29.18
N GLY A 493 -14.19 -16.83 -28.15
CA GLY A 493 -14.57 -15.66 -27.35
C GLY A 493 -14.62 -14.34 -28.14
N LEU A 494 -13.76 -14.19 -29.14
CA LEU A 494 -13.69 -12.99 -29.97
C LEU A 494 -14.40 -13.12 -31.32
N ARG A 495 -14.88 -14.32 -31.68
CA ARG A 495 -15.43 -14.60 -33.03
C ARG A 495 -16.48 -13.61 -33.47
N ASP A 496 -17.44 -13.32 -32.59
CA ASP A 496 -18.56 -12.42 -32.86
C ASP A 496 -18.15 -10.94 -32.84
N ARG A 497 -16.89 -10.66 -32.52
CA ARG A 497 -16.30 -9.31 -32.46
C ARG A 497 -15.38 -9.03 -33.64
N LEU A 498 -14.95 -10.05 -34.38
CA LEU A 498 -14.10 -9.86 -35.55
C LEU A 498 -14.84 -9.07 -36.64
N ARG A 499 -14.14 -8.11 -37.27
CA ARG A 499 -14.73 -7.31 -38.36
C ARG A 499 -15.22 -8.21 -39.47
N ARG A 500 -16.39 -7.88 -40.00
CA ARG A 500 -16.94 -8.55 -41.18
C ARG A 500 -16.46 -7.86 -42.45
N PHE A 501 -16.18 -8.66 -43.47
CA PHE A 501 -15.81 -8.22 -44.81
C PHE A 501 -16.88 -8.69 -45.81
N PRO A 502 -18.09 -8.10 -45.78
CA PRO A 502 -19.21 -8.56 -46.62
C PRO A 502 -18.89 -8.52 -48.11
N ASP A 503 -18.04 -7.59 -48.53
CA ASP A 503 -17.62 -7.41 -49.93
C ASP A 503 -16.39 -8.25 -50.32
N GLU A 504 -15.76 -8.97 -49.38
CA GLU A 504 -14.59 -9.82 -49.61
C GLU A 504 -14.78 -11.20 -48.94
N PRO A 505 -15.57 -12.13 -49.52
CA PRO A 505 -15.99 -13.37 -48.85
C PRO A 505 -14.84 -14.30 -48.45
N GLU A 506 -13.78 -14.37 -49.24
CA GLU A 506 -12.60 -15.18 -48.90
C GLU A 506 -11.86 -14.60 -47.69
N ARG A 507 -11.71 -13.27 -47.65
CA ARG A 507 -11.12 -12.56 -46.51
C ARG A 507 -12.00 -12.63 -45.27
N ASP A 508 -13.33 -12.59 -45.42
CA ASP A 508 -14.26 -12.81 -44.29
C ASP A 508 -14.15 -14.23 -43.75
N ARG A 509 -14.00 -15.23 -44.64
CA ARG A 509 -13.76 -16.62 -44.24
C ARG A 509 -12.43 -16.77 -43.50
N GLU A 510 -11.34 -16.27 -44.07
CA GLU A 510 -10.01 -16.30 -43.46
C GLU A 510 -9.95 -15.53 -42.13
N ASN A 511 -10.72 -14.45 -41.99
CA ASN A 511 -10.80 -13.72 -40.72
C ASN A 511 -11.61 -14.48 -39.66
N ARG A 512 -12.47 -15.42 -40.03
CA ARG A 512 -13.33 -16.19 -39.11
C ARG A 512 -12.75 -17.55 -38.72
N GLU A 513 -11.70 -17.99 -39.39
CA GLU A 513 -10.92 -19.23 -39.16
C GLU A 513 -9.66 -18.93 -38.33
#